data_AF-A0A3B9YHY9-F1
#
_entry.id   AF-A0A3B9YHY9-F1
#
_cell.length_a   1.000
_cell.length_b   1.000
_cell.length_c   1.000
_cell.angle_alpha   90.00
_cell.angle_beta   90.00
_cell.angle_gamma   90.00
#
_symmetry.space_group_name_H-M   'P 1'
#
loop_
_entity.id
_entity.type
_entity.pdbx_description
1 polymer ?
#
loop_
_entity_poly.entity_id
_entity_poly.type
_entity_poly.pdbx_seq_one_letter_code
_entity_poly.pdbx_strand_id
1 'polypeptide(L)'
;MRYEEIPKEQLIDALAETHRRLREMESRLDQFKEEVRWLEDSLKKRTRELNERVKELDCLYGVSKLLENPDATLEELLRRASDILPKALQYPDIAYARILLRGKEYRTLNYRETPWRQSCRIVSRGRDIGRLEVGYLQEMPMKDEGPFLKEERSLIEAVSKRLAEIAEFKEAAGDVARFMGRLDDLRPNPSAEKP
;
A
#
# COMPACT_ATOMS: atom_id res chain seq x y z
N MET A 1 76.76 6.21 -22.74
CA MET A 1 75.69 7.18 -22.45
C MET A 1 75.99 7.78 -21.09
N ARG A 2 76.24 9.09 -21.01
CA ARG A 2 76.38 9.79 -19.72
C ARG A 2 74.97 10.07 -19.21
N TYR A 3 74.61 9.53 -18.06
CA TYR A 3 73.45 10.04 -17.32
C TYR A 3 73.87 11.41 -16.79
N GLU A 4 73.21 12.47 -17.24
CA GLU A 4 73.33 13.77 -16.59
C GLU A 4 72.73 13.65 -15.19
N GLU A 5 73.53 13.97 -14.17
CA GLU A 5 73.05 14.01 -12.78
C GLU A 5 72.04 15.14 -12.67
N ILE A 6 70.78 14.80 -12.38
CA ILE A 6 69.72 15.78 -12.16
C ILE A 6 70.07 16.55 -10.87
N PRO A 7 70.13 17.90 -10.91
CA PRO A 7 70.40 18.71 -9.73
C PRO A 7 69.39 18.45 -8.62
N LYS A 8 69.87 18.46 -7.37
CA LYS A 8 69.03 18.21 -6.19
C LYS A 8 67.88 19.22 -6.07
N GLU A 9 68.08 20.46 -6.48
CA GLU A 9 67.04 21.50 -6.51
C GLU A 9 65.88 21.13 -7.45
N GLN A 10 66.18 20.60 -8.64
CA GLN A 10 65.15 20.18 -9.60
C GLN A 10 64.32 19.01 -9.06
N LEU A 11 64.95 18.10 -8.31
CA LEU A 11 64.25 16.99 -7.64
C LEU A 11 63.34 17.48 -6.50
N ILE A 12 63.77 18.50 -5.74
CA ILE A 12 62.98 19.10 -4.66
C ILE A 12 61.76 19.82 -5.23
N ASP A 13 61.92 20.59 -6.30
CA ASP A 13 60.81 21.29 -6.96
C ASP A 13 59.78 20.31 -7.55
N ALA A 14 60.25 19.24 -8.22
CA ALA A 14 59.37 18.20 -8.74
C ALA A 14 58.62 17.44 -7.63
N LEU A 15 59.28 17.17 -6.49
CA LEU A 15 58.64 16.55 -5.33
C LEU A 15 57.58 17.48 -4.69
N ALA A 16 57.88 18.77 -4.59
CA ALA A 16 56.94 19.75 -4.06
C ALA A 16 55.69 19.89 -4.96
N GLU A 17 55.88 19.88 -6.28
CA GLU A 17 54.77 19.95 -7.24
C GLU A 17 53.92 18.68 -7.24
N THR A 18 54.53 17.49 -7.22
CA THR A 18 53.81 16.22 -7.12
C THR A 18 53.02 16.13 -5.81
N HIS A 19 53.60 16.56 -4.69
CA HIS A 19 52.90 16.59 -3.40
C HIS A 19 51.72 17.57 -3.40
N ARG A 20 51.85 18.74 -4.06
CA ARG A 20 50.74 19.67 -4.25
C ARG A 20 49.59 19.04 -5.06
N ARG A 21 49.91 18.40 -6.18
CA ARG A 21 48.92 17.68 -7.01
C ARG A 21 48.25 16.54 -6.26
N LEU A 22 48.99 15.80 -5.43
CA LEU A 22 48.43 14.72 -4.61
C LEU A 22 47.39 15.25 -3.63
N ARG A 23 47.69 16.36 -2.92
CA ARG A 23 46.72 16.99 -2.01
C ARG A 23 45.46 17.48 -2.73
N GLU A 24 45.61 18.06 -3.92
CA GLU A 24 44.46 18.48 -4.73
C GLU A 24 43.59 17.28 -5.14
N MET A 25 44.21 16.16 -5.53
CA MET A 25 43.50 14.92 -5.84
C MET A 25 42.80 14.33 -4.62
N GLU A 26 43.45 14.31 -3.46
CA GLU A 26 42.85 13.86 -2.20
C GLU A 26 41.61 14.68 -1.85
N SER A 27 41.71 16.01 -1.94
CA SER A 27 40.55 16.89 -1.71
C SER A 27 39.41 16.64 -2.68
N ARG A 28 39.70 16.36 -3.96
CA ARG A 28 38.67 16.00 -4.96
C ARG A 28 38.03 14.65 -4.65
N LEU A 29 38.82 13.67 -4.20
CA LEU A 29 38.30 12.35 -3.82
C LEU A 29 37.34 12.45 -2.64
N ASP A 30 37.64 13.30 -1.65
CA ASP A 30 36.75 13.48 -0.52
C ASP A 30 35.44 14.17 -0.90
N GLN A 31 35.50 15.21 -1.75
CA GLN A 31 34.30 15.82 -2.32
C GLN A 31 33.45 14.82 -3.10
N PHE A 32 34.09 13.98 -3.94
CA PHE A 32 33.39 12.96 -4.71
C PHE A 32 32.74 11.90 -3.81
N LYS A 33 33.40 11.47 -2.73
CA LYS A 33 32.82 10.53 -1.75
C LYS A 33 31.58 11.13 -1.08
N GLU A 34 31.62 12.40 -0.70
CA GLU A 34 30.46 13.09 -0.11
C GLU A 34 29.29 13.17 -1.10
N GLU A 35 29.58 13.50 -2.36
CA GLU A 35 28.58 13.54 -3.42
C GLU A 35 27.95 12.17 -3.68
N VAL A 36 28.76 11.12 -3.80
CA VAL A 36 28.27 9.73 -3.95
C VAL A 36 27.38 9.35 -2.79
N ARG A 37 27.78 9.65 -1.55
CA ARG A 37 26.98 9.35 -0.35
C ARG A 37 25.63 10.07 -0.38
N TRP A 38 25.62 11.35 -0.75
CA TRP A 38 24.38 12.12 -0.88
C TRP A 38 23.48 11.56 -1.97
N LEU A 39 24.04 11.14 -3.09
CA LEU A 39 23.32 10.49 -4.19
C LEU A 39 22.72 9.15 -3.76
N GLU A 40 23.47 8.32 -3.04
CA GLU A 40 23.01 7.04 -2.51
C GLU A 40 21.84 7.20 -1.54
N ASP A 41 21.97 8.08 -0.54
CA ASP A 41 20.89 8.38 0.41
C ASP A 41 19.67 8.96 -0.30
N SER A 42 19.93 9.80 -1.30
CA SER A 42 18.91 10.37 -2.16
C SER A 42 18.14 9.29 -2.90
N LEU A 43 18.83 8.40 -3.62
CA LEU A 43 18.23 7.30 -4.35
C LEU A 43 17.43 6.39 -3.43
N LYS A 44 18.00 6.00 -2.30
CA LYS A 44 17.34 5.16 -1.29
C LYS A 44 16.02 5.77 -0.82
N LYS A 45 15.98 7.08 -0.58
CA LYS A 45 14.74 7.78 -0.22
C LYS A 45 13.68 7.69 -1.32
N ARG A 46 14.05 7.97 -2.58
CA ARG A 46 13.10 7.90 -3.71
C ARG A 46 12.61 6.47 -3.94
N THR A 47 13.49 5.47 -3.85
CA THR A 47 13.10 4.06 -3.96
C THR A 47 12.08 3.68 -2.90
N ARG A 48 12.27 4.15 -1.66
CA ARG A 48 11.30 3.91 -0.59
C ARG A 48 9.94 4.55 -0.90
N GLU A 49 9.92 5.83 -1.29
CA GLU A 49 8.68 6.54 -1.65
C GLU A 49 7.93 5.85 -2.80
N LEU A 50 8.66 5.40 -3.82
CA LEU A 50 8.09 4.64 -4.94
C LEU A 50 7.48 3.31 -4.46
N ASN A 51 8.18 2.56 -3.60
CA ASN A 51 7.66 1.30 -3.09
C ASN A 51 6.38 1.50 -2.27
N GLU A 52 6.29 2.53 -1.44
CA GLU A 52 5.04 2.83 -0.73
C GLU A 52 3.90 3.18 -1.69
N ARG A 53 4.19 3.89 -2.79
CA ARG A 53 3.17 4.20 -3.80
C ARG A 53 2.70 2.97 -4.58
N VAL A 54 3.61 2.05 -4.90
CA VAL A 54 3.27 0.77 -5.55
C VAL A 54 2.34 -0.03 -4.65
N LYS A 55 2.66 -0.17 -3.36
CA LYS A 55 1.81 -0.84 -2.37
C LYS A 55 0.39 -0.26 -2.32
N GLU A 56 0.28 1.06 -2.26
CA GLU A 56 -1.00 1.76 -2.23
C GLU A 56 -1.82 1.48 -3.49
N LEU A 57 -1.19 1.60 -4.67
CA LEU A 57 -1.83 1.31 -5.96
C LEU A 57 -2.26 -0.14 -6.08
N ASP A 58 -1.42 -1.09 -5.65
CA ASP A 58 -1.74 -2.52 -5.65
C ASP A 58 -2.94 -2.83 -4.77
N CYS A 59 -3.07 -2.18 -3.61
CA CYS A 59 -4.23 -2.33 -2.76
C CYS A 59 -5.49 -1.73 -3.39
N LEU A 60 -5.44 -0.48 -3.84
CA LEU A 60 -6.60 0.18 -4.47
C LEU A 60 -7.07 -0.59 -5.71
N TYR A 61 -6.13 -1.05 -6.54
CA TYR A 61 -6.42 -1.87 -7.71
C TYR A 61 -6.99 -3.23 -7.31
N GLY A 62 -6.35 -3.92 -6.36
CA GLY A 62 -6.80 -5.23 -5.87
C GLY A 62 -8.23 -5.18 -5.31
N VAL A 63 -8.55 -4.15 -4.52
CA VAL A 63 -9.91 -3.93 -4.02
C VAL A 63 -10.87 -3.55 -5.15
N SER A 64 -10.43 -2.73 -6.11
CA SER A 64 -11.26 -2.31 -7.24
C SER A 64 -11.68 -3.48 -8.12
N LYS A 65 -10.80 -4.46 -8.29
CA LYS A 65 -11.01 -5.69 -9.06
C LYS A 65 -11.93 -6.72 -8.41
N LEU A 66 -12.30 -6.53 -7.13
CA LEU A 66 -13.16 -7.49 -6.43
C LEU A 66 -14.51 -7.66 -7.14
N LEU A 67 -15.02 -6.63 -7.82
CA LEU A 67 -16.28 -6.69 -8.57
C LEU A 67 -16.16 -7.35 -9.95
N GLU A 68 -14.96 -7.68 -10.44
CA GLU A 68 -14.79 -8.31 -11.76
C GLU A 68 -15.31 -9.75 -11.80
N ASN A 69 -15.53 -10.39 -10.64
CA ASN A 69 -16.17 -11.70 -10.55
C ASN A 69 -17.66 -11.54 -10.13
N PRO A 70 -18.62 -11.70 -11.06
CA PRO A 70 -20.05 -11.56 -10.77
C PRO A 70 -20.56 -12.59 -9.76
N ASP A 71 -20.01 -13.80 -9.79
CA ASP A 71 -20.48 -14.95 -8.99
C ASP A 71 -20.02 -14.89 -7.53
N ALA A 72 -18.98 -14.09 -7.24
CA ALA A 72 -18.45 -13.98 -5.90
C ALA A 72 -19.49 -13.39 -4.93
N THR A 73 -19.66 -13.99 -3.76
CA THR A 73 -20.57 -13.46 -2.74
C THR A 73 -20.00 -12.20 -2.11
N LEU A 74 -20.85 -11.35 -1.51
CA LEU A 74 -20.38 -10.19 -0.76
C LEU A 74 -19.38 -10.61 0.34
N GLU A 75 -19.62 -11.73 1.00
CA GLU A 75 -18.77 -12.29 2.06
C GLU A 75 -17.36 -12.62 1.55
N GLU A 76 -17.25 -13.25 0.38
CA GLU A 76 -15.97 -13.56 -0.26
C GLU A 76 -15.22 -12.29 -0.64
N LEU A 77 -15.92 -11.29 -1.18
CA LEU A 77 -15.30 -10.02 -1.55
C LEU A 77 -14.75 -9.28 -0.31
N LEU A 78 -15.52 -9.22 0.78
CA LEU A 78 -15.09 -8.58 2.02
C LEU A 78 -13.90 -9.30 2.66
N ARG A 79 -13.89 -10.65 2.64
CA ARG A 79 -12.74 -11.43 3.11
C ARG A 79 -11.49 -11.12 2.30
N ARG A 80 -11.59 -11.16 0.96
CA ARG A 80 -10.47 -10.81 0.07
C ARG A 80 -9.99 -9.38 0.30
N ALA A 81 -10.91 -8.42 0.51
CA ALA A 81 -10.54 -7.05 0.83
C ALA A 81 -9.75 -6.95 2.15
N SER A 82 -10.18 -7.67 3.20
CA SER A 82 -9.43 -7.73 4.46
C SER A 82 -8.03 -8.36 4.31
N ASP A 83 -7.85 -9.28 3.37
CA ASP A 83 -6.53 -9.91 3.12
C ASP A 83 -5.60 -9.04 2.25
N ILE A 84 -6.15 -8.12 1.44
CA ILE A 84 -5.37 -7.23 0.57
C ILE A 84 -4.81 -6.06 1.38
N LEU A 85 -5.63 -5.42 2.22
CA LEU A 85 -5.33 -4.14 2.84
C LEU A 85 -4.02 -4.13 3.67
N PRO A 86 -3.72 -5.11 4.54
CA PRO A 86 -2.50 -5.10 5.37
C PRO A 86 -1.21 -4.97 4.56
N LYS A 87 -1.20 -5.46 3.31
CA LYS A 87 -0.03 -5.43 2.42
C LYS A 87 0.36 -4.01 2.01
N ALA A 88 -0.58 -3.07 2.10
CA ALA A 88 -0.36 -1.67 1.75
C ALA A 88 0.00 -0.77 2.93
N LEU A 89 0.10 -1.32 4.13
CA LEU A 89 0.57 -0.57 5.29
C LEU A 89 2.10 -0.56 5.35
N GLN A 90 2.64 0.34 6.18
CA GLN A 90 4.08 0.52 6.36
C GLN A 90 4.75 -0.76 6.89
N TYR A 91 4.03 -1.52 7.74
CA TYR A 91 4.52 -2.75 8.36
C TYR A 91 3.59 -3.95 8.08
N PRO A 92 3.58 -4.51 6.87
CA PRO A 92 2.65 -5.56 6.46
C PRO A 92 2.67 -6.83 7.32
N ASP A 93 3.87 -7.26 7.75
CA ASP A 93 4.05 -8.56 8.44
C ASP A 93 3.34 -8.64 9.79
N ILE A 94 3.10 -7.47 10.40
CA ILE A 94 2.46 -7.32 11.70
C ILE A 94 1.12 -6.58 11.59
N ALA A 95 0.69 -6.28 10.37
CA ALA A 95 -0.57 -5.61 10.12
C ALA A 95 -1.75 -6.60 10.13
N TYR A 96 -2.91 -6.10 10.53
CA TYR A 96 -4.18 -6.78 10.35
C TYR A 96 -5.21 -5.82 9.75
N ALA A 97 -6.27 -6.40 9.18
CA ALA A 97 -7.47 -5.66 8.81
C ALA A 97 -8.71 -6.39 9.31
N ARG A 98 -9.73 -5.61 9.63
CA ARG A 98 -11.05 -6.08 10.07
C ARG A 98 -12.12 -5.21 9.44
N ILE A 99 -13.12 -5.84 8.86
CA ILE A 99 -14.30 -5.22 8.29
C ILE A 99 -15.51 -5.72 9.07
N LEU A 100 -16.23 -4.80 9.68
CA LEU A 100 -17.54 -5.03 10.27
C LEU A 100 -18.58 -4.47 9.31
N LEU A 101 -19.46 -5.31 8.76
CA LEU A 101 -20.51 -4.87 7.84
C LEU A 101 -21.82 -5.57 8.22
N ARG A 102 -22.86 -4.80 8.55
CA ARG A 102 -24.20 -5.31 8.90
C ARG A 102 -24.20 -6.45 9.93
N GLY A 103 -23.38 -6.33 10.97
CA GLY A 103 -23.27 -7.32 12.04
C GLY A 103 -22.40 -8.54 11.72
N LYS A 104 -21.85 -8.65 10.50
CA LYS A 104 -20.87 -9.68 10.14
C LYS A 104 -19.45 -9.13 10.21
N GLU A 105 -18.52 -9.99 10.61
CA GLU A 105 -17.09 -9.67 10.75
C GLU A 105 -16.26 -10.44 9.73
N TYR A 106 -15.37 -9.74 9.04
CA TYR A 106 -14.38 -10.28 8.11
C TYR A 106 -13.02 -9.75 8.53
N ARG A 107 -12.03 -10.61 8.69
CA ARG A 107 -10.74 -10.22 9.25
C ARG A 107 -9.63 -11.10 8.74
N THR A 108 -8.42 -10.58 8.79
CA THR A 108 -7.21 -11.36 8.55
C THR A 108 -7.06 -12.46 9.59
N LEU A 109 -6.39 -13.55 9.22
CA LEU A 109 -6.19 -14.70 10.10
C LEU A 109 -5.44 -14.35 11.39
N ASN A 110 -4.48 -13.44 11.31
CA ASN A 110 -3.65 -12.97 12.42
C ASN A 110 -4.33 -11.93 13.31
N TYR A 111 -5.61 -11.60 13.10
CA TYR A 111 -6.29 -10.53 13.82
C TYR A 111 -6.27 -10.73 15.34
N ARG A 112 -5.86 -9.68 16.04
CA ARG A 112 -6.01 -9.50 17.49
C ARG A 112 -6.29 -8.03 17.74
N GLU A 113 -7.25 -7.73 18.61
CA GLU A 113 -7.50 -6.33 18.99
C GLU A 113 -6.28 -5.75 19.71
N THR A 114 -5.90 -4.54 19.30
CA THR A 114 -4.75 -3.82 19.85
C THR A 114 -5.07 -2.33 19.99
N PRO A 115 -4.35 -1.58 20.84
CA PRO A 115 -4.49 -0.12 20.91
C PRO A 115 -3.94 0.57 19.65
N TRP A 116 -3.06 -0.08 18.89
CA TRP A 116 -2.43 0.47 17.68
C TRP A 116 -3.31 0.24 16.45
N ARG A 117 -4.46 0.92 16.43
CA ARG A 117 -5.44 0.77 15.36
C ARG A 117 -5.95 2.10 14.82
N GLN A 118 -6.34 2.06 13.55
CA GLN A 118 -7.09 3.12 12.89
C GLN A 118 -8.41 2.54 12.39
N SER A 119 -9.46 3.36 12.41
CA SER A 119 -10.76 2.95 11.88
C SER A 119 -11.39 4.03 11.01
N CYS A 120 -12.19 3.58 10.05
CA CYS A 120 -12.99 4.40 9.15
C CYS A 120 -14.40 3.81 9.04
N ARG A 121 -15.42 4.67 9.02
CA ARG A 121 -16.81 4.24 8.79
C ARG A 121 -17.00 3.86 7.32
N ILE A 122 -17.81 2.84 7.08
CA ILE A 122 -18.27 2.46 5.75
C ILE A 122 -19.67 3.05 5.59
N VAL A 123 -19.79 4.07 4.75
CA VAL A 123 -21.05 4.81 4.56
C VAL A 123 -21.56 4.59 3.14
N SER A 124 -22.79 4.10 3.02
CA SER A 124 -23.50 3.89 1.77
C SER A 124 -24.78 4.71 1.76
N ARG A 125 -25.00 5.53 0.71
CA ARG A 125 -26.16 6.43 0.58
C ARG A 125 -26.47 7.23 1.84
N GLY A 126 -25.42 7.76 2.50
CA GLY A 126 -25.52 8.54 3.73
C GLY A 126 -25.80 7.73 5.01
N ARG A 127 -25.93 6.40 4.93
CA ARG A 127 -26.13 5.52 6.08
C ARG A 127 -24.83 4.82 6.46
N ASP A 128 -24.53 4.80 7.75
CA ASP A 128 -23.46 3.97 8.30
C ASP A 128 -23.88 2.49 8.19
N ILE A 129 -23.14 1.71 7.40
CA ILE A 129 -23.40 0.29 7.19
C ILE A 129 -22.32 -0.60 7.82
N GLY A 130 -21.29 0.00 8.42
CA GLY A 130 -20.15 -0.74 8.95
C GLY A 130 -18.91 0.09 9.25
N ARG A 131 -17.82 -0.63 9.54
CA ARG A 131 -16.53 -0.07 9.91
C ARG A 131 -15.41 -0.90 9.30
N LEU A 132 -14.43 -0.21 8.74
CA LEU A 132 -13.14 -0.77 8.36
C LEU A 132 -12.12 -0.39 9.43
N GLU A 133 -11.37 -1.36 9.91
CA GLU A 133 -10.30 -1.19 10.89
C GLU A 133 -9.01 -1.81 10.36
N VAL A 134 -7.90 -1.16 10.67
CA VAL A 134 -6.55 -1.66 10.43
C VAL A 134 -5.74 -1.48 11.70
N GLY A 135 -4.77 -2.34 11.94
CA GLY A 135 -3.96 -2.27 13.13
C GLY A 135 -2.62 -2.97 13.02
N TYR A 136 -1.73 -2.68 13.96
CA TYR A 136 -0.47 -3.38 14.14
C TYR A 136 -0.52 -4.29 15.37
N LEU A 137 0.05 -5.48 15.28
CA LEU A 137 0.03 -6.47 16.37
C LEU A 137 1.00 -6.16 17.52
N GLN A 138 1.88 -5.17 17.33
CA GLN A 138 2.94 -4.74 18.23
C GLN A 138 3.04 -3.21 18.22
N GLU A 139 3.69 -2.65 19.25
CA GLU A 139 3.98 -1.23 19.32
C GLU A 139 4.89 -0.78 18.18
N MET A 140 4.53 0.34 17.55
CA MET A 140 5.30 0.93 16.48
C MET A 140 5.59 2.41 16.78
N PRO A 141 6.70 2.97 16.25
CA PRO A 141 7.04 4.37 16.45
C PRO A 141 5.89 5.28 16.01
N MET A 142 5.58 6.28 16.83
CA MET A 142 4.56 7.27 16.52
C MET A 142 4.93 8.07 15.27
N LYS A 143 3.92 8.34 14.46
CA LYS A 143 3.93 9.06 13.18
C LYS A 143 2.85 10.15 13.23
N ASP A 144 1.96 10.21 12.24
CA ASP A 144 0.95 11.25 12.10
C ASP A 144 -0.35 10.92 12.84
N GLU A 145 -0.80 9.67 12.75
CA GLU A 145 -2.09 9.19 13.26
C GLU A 145 -1.87 8.03 14.24
N GLY A 146 -1.15 8.29 15.33
CA GLY A 146 -0.60 7.21 16.15
C GLY A 146 0.58 6.56 15.43
N PRO A 147 0.65 5.23 15.26
CA PRO A 147 1.70 4.57 14.49
C PRO A 147 1.50 4.62 12.97
N PHE A 148 0.46 5.31 12.48
CA PHE A 148 0.09 5.37 11.06
C PHE A 148 0.49 6.68 10.38
N LEU A 149 0.72 6.62 9.07
CA LEU A 149 0.96 7.77 8.20
C LEU A 149 -0.37 8.40 7.72
N LYS A 150 -0.34 9.68 7.30
CA LYS A 150 -1.52 10.34 6.70
C LYS A 150 -1.96 9.70 5.39
N GLU A 151 -1.03 9.15 4.65
CA GLU A 151 -1.27 8.41 3.41
C GLU A 151 -2.04 7.12 3.70
N GLU A 152 -1.72 6.42 4.80
CA GLU A 152 -2.46 5.23 5.23
C GLU A 152 -3.90 5.57 5.64
N ARG A 153 -4.10 6.73 6.30
CA ARG A 153 -5.44 7.27 6.58
C ARG A 153 -6.23 7.53 5.30
N SER A 154 -5.59 8.11 4.30
CA SER A 154 -6.23 8.38 3.01
C SER A 154 -6.57 7.08 2.27
N LEU A 155 -5.69 6.08 2.35
CA LEU A 155 -5.91 4.74 1.79
C LEU A 155 -7.11 4.04 2.43
N ILE A 156 -7.19 3.97 3.76
CA ILE A 156 -8.33 3.33 4.45
C ILE A 156 -9.65 4.04 4.12
N GLU A 157 -9.66 5.37 3.98
CA GLU A 157 -10.84 6.14 3.56
C GLU A 157 -11.25 5.86 2.11
N ALA A 158 -10.29 5.68 1.19
CA ALA A 158 -10.58 5.30 -0.18
C ALA A 158 -11.12 3.86 -0.26
N VAL A 159 -10.52 2.93 0.49
CA VAL A 159 -10.97 1.54 0.55
C VAL A 159 -12.36 1.46 1.19
N SER A 160 -12.66 2.21 2.25
CA SER A 160 -13.99 2.19 2.88
C SER A 160 -15.09 2.65 1.92
N LYS A 161 -14.83 3.65 1.08
CA LYS A 161 -15.74 4.06 0.00
C LYS A 161 -15.95 2.94 -1.02
N ARG A 162 -14.87 2.29 -1.47
CA ARG A 162 -14.97 1.18 -2.41
C ARG A 162 -15.72 -0.03 -1.83
N LEU A 163 -15.56 -0.31 -0.54
CA LEU A 163 -16.34 -1.34 0.15
C LEU A 163 -17.84 -1.00 0.19
N ALA A 164 -18.19 0.28 0.37
CA ALA A 164 -19.57 0.72 0.28
C ALA A 164 -20.16 0.47 -1.12
N GLU A 165 -19.42 0.81 -2.18
CA GLU A 165 -19.83 0.53 -3.57
C GLU A 165 -20.02 -0.97 -3.83
N ILE A 166 -19.10 -1.81 -3.32
CA ILE A 166 -19.20 -3.27 -3.44
C ILE A 166 -20.47 -3.78 -2.75
N ALA A 167 -20.77 -3.28 -1.55
CA ALA A 167 -21.96 -3.66 -0.80
C ALA A 167 -23.25 -3.25 -1.55
N GLU A 168 -23.29 -2.03 -2.10
CA GLU A 168 -24.42 -1.55 -2.89
C GLU A 168 -24.65 -2.39 -4.16
N PHE A 169 -23.57 -2.70 -4.89
CA PHE A 169 -23.65 -3.50 -6.10
C PHE A 169 -24.21 -4.90 -5.83
N LYS A 170 -23.73 -5.58 -4.78
CA LYS A 170 -24.22 -6.93 -4.43
C LYS A 170 -25.65 -6.92 -3.89
N GLU A 171 -26.09 -5.87 -3.20
CA GLU A 171 -27.50 -5.72 -2.84
C GLU A 171 -28.40 -5.57 -4.06
N ALA A 172 -28.05 -4.67 -4.98
CA ALA A 172 -28.84 -4.44 -6.18
C ALA A 172 -28.96 -5.72 -7.05
N ALA A 173 -27.84 -6.45 -7.21
CA ALA A 173 -27.85 -7.73 -7.91
C ALA A 173 -28.76 -8.78 -7.23
N GLY A 174 -28.72 -8.86 -5.89
CA GLY A 174 -29.58 -9.75 -5.11
C GLY A 174 -31.07 -9.38 -5.16
N ASP A 175 -31.39 -8.08 -5.19
CA ASP A 175 -32.76 -7.60 -5.37
C ASP A 175 -33.31 -8.03 -6.75
N VAL A 176 -32.53 -7.81 -7.82
CA VAL A 176 -32.91 -8.21 -9.19
C VAL A 176 -33.15 -9.72 -9.27
N ALA A 177 -32.25 -10.54 -8.73
CA ALA A 177 -32.40 -11.99 -8.71
C ALA A 177 -33.68 -12.44 -7.97
N ARG A 178 -33.99 -11.82 -6.83
CA ARG A 178 -35.24 -12.08 -6.08
C ARG A 178 -36.48 -11.70 -6.88
N PHE A 179 -36.47 -10.57 -7.58
CA PHE A 179 -37.59 -10.16 -8.45
C PHE A 179 -37.78 -11.11 -9.63
N MET A 180 -36.70 -11.54 -10.29
CA MET A 180 -36.76 -12.49 -11.39
C MET A 180 -37.33 -13.84 -10.97
N GLY A 181 -36.87 -14.42 -9.85
CA GLY A 181 -37.42 -15.69 -9.35
C GLY A 181 -38.92 -15.61 -9.05
N ARG A 182 -39.38 -14.47 -8.50
CA ARG A 182 -40.79 -14.24 -8.20
C ARG A 182 -41.68 -14.11 -9.45
N LEU A 183 -41.12 -13.63 -10.56
CA LEU A 183 -41.81 -13.58 -11.86
C LEU A 183 -41.92 -14.96 -12.51
N ASP A 184 -40.90 -15.81 -12.36
CA ASP A 184 -40.95 -17.19 -12.85
C ASP A 184 -42.02 -18.01 -12.11
N ASP A 185 -42.18 -17.79 -10.80
CA ASP A 185 -43.25 -18.42 -10.00
C ASP A 185 -44.68 -17.97 -10.39
N LEU A 186 -44.80 -16.80 -11.04
CA LEU A 186 -46.08 -16.22 -11.49
C LEU A 186 -46.42 -16.57 -12.95
N ARG A 187 -45.54 -17.25 -13.69
CA ARG A 187 -45.84 -17.69 -15.05
C ARG A 187 -46.93 -18.77 -15.02
N PRO A 188 -48.08 -18.56 -15.66
CA PRO A 188 -49.15 -19.55 -15.68
C PRO A 188 -48.63 -20.85 -16.31
N ASN A 189 -48.92 -21.98 -15.66
CA ASN A 189 -48.58 -23.30 -16.17
C ASN A 189 -49.32 -23.50 -17.51
N PRO A 190 -48.62 -23.66 -18.65
CA PRO A 190 -49.25 -23.86 -19.96
C PRO A 190 -50.05 -25.17 -20.06
N SER A 191 -50.01 -26.00 -19.02
CA SER A 191 -50.76 -27.25 -18.92
C SER A 191 -52.16 -27.11 -18.31
N ALA A 192 -52.54 -25.92 -17.81
CA ALA A 192 -53.86 -25.68 -17.19
C ALA A 192 -54.96 -25.28 -18.19
N GLU A 193 -54.63 -25.08 -19.46
CA GLU A 193 -55.58 -24.83 -20.55
C GLU A 193 -55.56 -26.01 -21.53
N LYS A 194 -56.19 -27.12 -21.17
CA LYS A 194 -56.79 -28.02 -22.17
C LYS A 194 -58.22 -28.34 -21.76
N PRO A 195 -59.20 -28.10 -22.66
CA PRO A 195 -60.60 -28.43 -22.41
C PRO A 195 -60.84 -29.95 -22.32
#